data_AF-A0A0C2HZ35-F1
#
_entry.id   AF-A0A0C2HZ35-F1
#
_cell.length_a   1.000
_cell.length_b   1.000
_cell.length_c   1.000
_cell.angle_alpha   90.00
_cell.angle_beta   90.00
_cell.angle_gamma   90.00
#
_symmetry.space_group_name_H-M   'P 1'
#
loop_
_entity.id
_entity.type
_entity.pdbx_description
1 polymer ?
#
loop_
_entity_poly.entity_id
_entity_poly.type
_entity_poly.pdbx_seq_one_letter_code
_entity_poly.pdbx_strand_id
1 'polypeptide(L)'
;MNIKSLCLVLAALVGLFWIAGCGTSSNRGAAQDGVILMQLNEEYEVYEGDVLEPTDEDTRIVVRHVFEDDKKYVTLLAGSATLVFGGGLQK
;
A
#
# COMPACT_ATOMS: atom_id res chain seq x y z
N MET A 1 -35.00 11.60 34.05
CA MET A 1 -34.34 11.23 32.78
C MET A 1 -33.59 9.93 33.01
N ASN A 2 -33.99 8.85 32.32
CA ASN A 2 -33.59 7.48 32.64
C ASN A 2 -32.18 7.17 32.12
N ILE A 3 -31.28 6.82 33.05
CA ILE A 3 -29.86 6.50 32.82
C ILE A 3 -29.64 5.38 31.80
N LYS A 4 -30.65 4.52 31.61
CA LYS A 4 -30.67 3.41 30.66
C LYS A 4 -30.67 3.87 29.19
N SER A 5 -31.13 5.09 28.92
CA SER A 5 -31.21 5.64 27.57
C SER A 5 -29.89 6.23 27.07
N LEU A 6 -28.93 6.49 27.97
CA LEU A 6 -27.65 7.13 27.62
C LEU A 6 -26.63 6.11 27.08
N CYS A 7 -26.65 4.87 27.57
CA CYS A 7 -25.72 3.82 27.15
C CYS A 7 -26.00 3.30 25.73
N LEU A 8 -27.25 3.34 25.28
CA LEU A 8 -27.62 2.88 23.93
C LEU A 8 -27.14 3.82 22.82
N VAL A 9 -27.03 5.12 23.10
CA VAL A 9 -26.50 6.11 22.14
C VAL A 9 -24.97 6.01 22.04
N LEU A 10 -24.28 5.67 23.15
CA LEU A 10 -22.82 5.57 23.17
C LEU A 10 -22.32 4.30 22.45
N ALA A 11 -23.05 3.18 22.54
CA ALA A 11 -22.67 1.94 21.85
C ALA A 11 -22.84 2.01 20.31
N ALA A 12 -23.75 2.85 19.82
CA ALA A 12 -23.98 3.03 18.38
C ALA A 12 -22.89 3.86 17.68
N LEU A 13 -22.14 4.69 18.42
CA LEU A 13 -21.12 5.59 17.86
C LEU A 13 -19.72 4.96 17.71
N VAL A 14 -19.45 3.83 18.38
CA VAL A 14 -18.11 3.19 18.37
C VAL A 14 -17.98 2.13 17.24
N GLY A 15 -19.09 1.72 16.62
CA GLY A 15 -19.10 0.67 15.60
C GLY A 15 -18.72 1.09 14.18
N LEU A 16 -18.53 2.38 13.90
CA LEU A 16 -18.34 2.90 12.53
C LEU A 16 -16.87 3.11 12.12
N PHE A 17 -15.90 2.75 12.97
CA PHE A 17 -14.49 3.12 12.74
C PHE A 17 -13.58 2.01 12.17
N TRP A 18 -14.12 0.84 11.81
CA TRP A 18 -13.28 -0.31 11.41
C TRP A 18 -13.66 -0.92 10.06
N ILE A 19 -13.97 -0.08 9.09
CA ILE A 19 -13.81 -0.45 7.68
C ILE A 19 -13.10 0.70 6.95
N ALA A 20 -11.94 1.10 7.47
CA ALA A 20 -10.86 1.47 6.56
C ALA A 20 -10.39 0.15 5.94
N GLY A 21 -11.20 -0.40 5.03
CA GLY A 21 -10.65 -1.23 3.98
C GLY A 21 -9.62 -0.36 3.31
N CYS A 22 -8.36 -0.57 3.64
CA CYS A 22 -7.24 -0.06 2.88
C CYS A 22 -7.42 -0.73 1.52
N GLY A 23 -8.20 -0.06 0.67
CA GLY A 23 -8.44 -0.51 -0.68
C GLY A 23 -7.07 -0.73 -1.29
N THR A 24 -6.90 -1.90 -1.88
CA THR A 24 -5.85 -2.18 -2.86
C THR A 24 -5.96 -1.09 -3.94
N SER A 25 -5.34 0.07 -3.71
CA SER A 25 -5.02 1.01 -4.75
C SER A 25 -3.81 0.39 -5.43
N SER A 26 -4.03 -0.27 -6.56
CA SER A 26 -2.93 -0.63 -7.43
C SER A 26 -2.24 0.67 -7.84
N ASN A 27 -1.13 0.99 -7.19
CA ASN A 27 -0.36 2.21 -7.40
C ASN A 27 0.17 2.35 -8.84
N ARG A 28 0.04 1.29 -9.64
CA ARG A 28 0.30 1.27 -11.09
C ARG A 28 -0.47 2.32 -11.89
N GLY A 29 -1.63 2.78 -11.44
CA GLY A 29 -2.40 3.81 -12.14
C GLY A 29 -1.73 5.19 -12.17
N ALA A 30 -0.76 5.45 -11.29
CA ALA A 30 -0.04 6.72 -11.22
C ALA A 30 1.30 6.72 -11.98
N ALA A 31 1.65 5.61 -12.65
CA ALA A 31 2.91 5.50 -13.38
C ALA A 31 2.92 6.38 -14.62
N GLN A 32 3.98 7.16 -14.79
CA GLN A 32 4.27 7.86 -16.04
C GLN A 32 5.21 6.97 -16.85
N ASP A 33 4.77 6.55 -18.03
CA ASP A 33 5.56 5.68 -18.93
C ASP A 33 6.04 4.36 -18.28
N GLY A 34 5.25 3.81 -17.36
CA GLY A 34 5.60 2.58 -16.64
C GLY A 34 6.64 2.77 -15.52
N VAL A 35 6.98 4.02 -15.18
CA VAL A 35 7.88 4.34 -14.06
C VAL A 35 7.11 5.04 -12.96
N ILE A 36 7.37 4.65 -11.71
CA ILE A 36 6.86 5.30 -10.50
C ILE A 36 8.04 5.78 -9.65
N LEU A 37 7.99 7.05 -9.24
CA LEU A 37 8.84 7.53 -8.15
C LEU A 37 8.21 7.11 -6.81
N MET A 38 8.89 6.23 -6.07
CA MET A 38 8.36 5.69 -4.83
C MET A 38 8.30 6.76 -3.73
N GLN A 39 7.19 6.75 -2.99
CA GLN A 39 7.00 7.58 -1.80
C GLN A 39 7.40 6.82 -0.54
N LEU A 40 7.88 7.57 0.46
CA LEU A 40 8.24 7.00 1.75
C LEU A 40 7.03 6.40 2.46
N ASN A 41 7.20 5.19 2.99
CA ASN A 41 6.21 4.40 3.71
C ASN A 41 4.97 4.03 2.89
N GLU A 42 5.03 4.15 1.57
CA GLU A 42 3.98 3.67 0.68
C GLU A 42 4.29 2.26 0.17
N GLU A 43 3.26 1.39 0.15
CA GLU A 43 3.37 0.03 -0.33
C GLU A 43 3.02 -0.07 -1.82
N TYR A 44 3.83 -0.79 -2.58
CA TYR A 44 3.63 -1.03 -4.01
C TYR A 44 3.57 -2.52 -4.25
N GLU A 45 2.50 -3.00 -4.89
CA GLU A 45 2.43 -4.38 -5.39
C GLU A 45 3.37 -4.54 -6.58
N VAL A 46 4.25 -5.53 -6.53
CA VAL A 46 5.23 -5.82 -7.57
C VAL A 46 4.91 -7.14 -8.26
N TYR A 47 5.12 -7.15 -9.57
CA TYR A 47 4.97 -8.33 -10.41
C TYR A 47 6.33 -8.79 -10.94
N GLU A 48 6.35 -10.01 -11.48
CA GLU A 48 7.53 -10.52 -12.15
C GLU A 48 7.93 -9.60 -13.32
N GLY A 49 9.22 -9.28 -13.39
CA GLY A 49 9.78 -8.37 -14.38
C GLY A 49 9.88 -6.91 -13.94
N ASP A 50 9.21 -6.51 -12.86
CA ASP A 50 9.44 -5.19 -12.26
C ASP A 50 10.88 -5.04 -11.75
N VAL A 51 11.39 -3.82 -11.84
CA VAL A 51 12.73 -3.46 -11.38
C VAL A 51 12.64 -2.30 -10.39
N LEU A 52 13.29 -2.46 -9.25
CA LEU A 52 13.51 -1.39 -8.30
C LEU A 52 14.89 -0.79 -8.52
N GLU A 53 14.94 0.52 -8.75
CA GLU A 53 16.16 1.28 -8.98
C GLU A 53 16.35 2.29 -7.84
N PRO A 54 17.23 2.01 -6.86
CA PRO A 54 17.65 3.00 -5.89
C PRO A 54 18.31 4.19 -6.60
N THR A 55 17.94 5.40 -6.20
CA THR A 55 18.51 6.65 -6.73
C THR A 55 19.35 7.41 -5.70
N ASP A 56 19.47 6.85 -4.49
CA ASP A 56 20.21 7.38 -3.35
C ASP A 56 21.00 6.24 -2.67
N GLU A 57 22.13 6.57 -2.05
CA GLU A 57 23.02 5.63 -1.36
C GLU A 57 22.42 5.14 -0.04
N ASP A 58 21.57 5.94 0.59
CA ASP A 58 20.89 5.63 1.86
C ASP A 58 19.56 4.88 1.67
N THR A 59 19.25 4.43 0.46
CA THR A 59 17.98 3.80 0.14
C THR A 59 17.76 2.49 0.91
N ARG A 60 16.62 2.42 1.60
CA ARG A 60 16.19 1.24 2.36
C ARG A 60 14.81 0.80 1.88
N ILE A 61 14.72 -0.45 1.44
CA ILE A 61 13.49 -1.05 0.93
C ILE A 61 13.19 -2.30 1.74
N VAL A 62 11.92 -2.51 2.08
CA VAL A 62 11.44 -3.76 2.66
C VAL A 62 10.51 -4.48 1.68
N VAL A 63 10.58 -5.80 1.68
CA VAL A 63 9.74 -6.67 0.85
C VAL A 63 8.85 -7.49 1.77
N ARG A 64 7.55 -7.55 1.45
CA ARG A 64 6.55 -8.34 2.16
C ARG A 64 5.86 -9.28 1.19
N HIS A 65 5.86 -10.57 1.51
CA HIS A 65 5.15 -11.60 0.74
C HIS A 65 3.89 -12.02 1.50
N VAL A 66 2.73 -11.94 0.83
CA VAL A 66 1.46 -12.48 1.30
C VAL A 66 1.25 -13.82 0.62
N PHE A 67 1.50 -14.90 1.36
CA PHE A 67 1.45 -16.27 0.82
C PHE A 67 0.06 -16.73 0.39
N GLU A 68 -1.01 -16.24 1.03
CA GLU A 68 -2.39 -16.64 0.73
C GLU A 68 -2.80 -16.31 -0.72
N ASP A 69 -2.35 -15.14 -1.21
CA ASP A 69 -2.69 -14.62 -2.54
C ASP A 69 -1.49 -14.64 -3.51
N ASP A 70 -0.34 -15.16 -3.08
CA ASP A 70 0.96 -15.05 -3.77
C ASP A 70 1.32 -13.62 -4.23
N LYS A 71 1.03 -12.62 -3.38
CA LYS A 71 1.30 -11.21 -3.68
C LYS A 71 2.55 -10.70 -3.01
N LYS A 72 3.36 -9.95 -3.74
CA LYS A 72 4.58 -9.31 -3.22
C LYS A 72 4.39 -7.81 -3.19
N TYR A 73 4.78 -7.22 -2.06
CA TYR A 73 4.74 -5.79 -1.83
C TYR A 73 6.13 -5.28 -1.49
N VAL A 74 6.42 -4.06 -1.92
CA VAL A 74 7.66 -3.35 -1.60
C VAL A 74 7.33 -1.99 -0.99
N THR A 75 8.12 -1.58 -0.01
CA THR A 75 7.95 -0.29 0.68
C THR A 75 9.30 0.40 0.78
N LEU A 76 9.35 1.68 0.40
CA LEU A 76 10.51 2.53 0.61
C LEU A 76 10.50 3.07 2.05
N LEU A 77 11.51 2.74 2.85
CA LEU A 77 11.61 3.16 4.26
C LEU A 77 12.53 4.37 4.44
N ALA A 78 13.51 4.57 3.56
CA ALA A 78 14.43 5.70 3.55
C ALA A 78 15.06 5.88 2.17
N GLY A 79 15.61 7.07 1.89
CA GLY A 79 16.24 7.43 0.63
C GLY A 79 15.24 7.66 -0.50
N SER A 80 15.65 7.37 -1.73
CA SER A 80 14.81 7.46 -2.93
C SER A 80 14.99 6.26 -3.86
N ALA A 81 13.90 5.87 -4.52
CA ALA A 81 13.89 4.78 -5.48
C ALA A 81 12.81 4.98 -6.55
N THR A 82 13.05 4.44 -7.73
CA THR A 82 12.07 4.30 -8.80
C THR A 82 11.68 2.84 -8.97
N LEU A 83 10.39 2.61 -9.21
CA LEU A 83 9.84 1.31 -9.60
C LEU A 83 9.55 1.37 -11.10
N VAL A 84 10.28 0.59 -11.88
CA VAL A 84 10.13 0.44 -13.32
C VAL A 84 9.35 -0.83 -13.59
N PHE A 85 8.23 -0.73 -14.30
CA PHE A 85 7.43 -1.88 -14.62
C PHE A 85 8.07 -2.68 -15.74
N GLY A 86 8.29 -3.97 -15.47
CA GLY A 86 8.61 -4.92 -16.52
C GLY A 86 7.44 -4.96 -17.48
N GLY A 87 7.71 -4.82 -18.77
CA GLY A 87 6.70 -4.86 -19.85
C GLY A 87 5.97 -6.21 -20.00
N GLY A 88 5.82 -6.97 -18.91
CA GLY A 88 4.91 -8.09 -18.80
C GLY A 88 3.46 -7.61 -18.87
N LEU A 89 2.95 -7.62 -20.10
CA LEU A 89 1.53 -7.71 -20.46
C LEU A 89 0.61 -8.05 -19.29
N GLN A 90 -0.27 -7.13 -18.91
CA GLN A 90 -1.60 -7.56 -18.49
C GLN A 90 -2.32 -8.09 -19.73
N LYS A 91 -2.38 -9.41 -19.83
CA LYS A 91 -3.08 -10.25 -20.83
C LYS A 91 -2.36 -10.51 -22.16
#